data_AF-A0A1Z9Q9L9-F1
#
_entry.id   AF-A0A1Z9Q9L9-F1
#
_cell.length_a   1.000
_cell.length_b   1.000
_cell.length_c   1.000
_cell.angle_alpha   90.00
_cell.angle_beta   90.00
_cell.angle_gamma   90.00
#
_symmetry.space_group_name_H-M   'P 1'
#
loop_
_entity.id
_entity.type
_entity.pdbx_description
1 polymer ?
#
loop_
_entity_poly.entity_id
_entity_poly.type
_entity_poly.pdbx_seq_one_letter_code
_entity_poly.pdbx_strand_id
1 'polypeptide(L)'
;MAGFVVLSMTSCDSYSTKGGWLPSSNSTFTYISTSSSPKTVRIIDTRNEEAFFTLRLPVGKQLTFRFLDGKGDDPIYTPDRMQWEIWDAPKKNGKLSNQLTVPPAAARSIRVEIRPVPEWPEDDERYRLRVDVEEDRPDHWTPQGGPIPDKASTWPN
;
A
#
# COMPACT_ATOMS: atom_id res chain seq x y z
N MET A 1 -8.74 -51.95 13.46
CA MET A 1 -9.51 -50.69 13.38
C MET A 1 -8.71 -49.57 14.02
N ALA A 2 -8.95 -48.34 13.55
CA ALA A 2 -8.37 -47.06 13.98
C ALA A 2 -7.03 -46.67 13.31
N GLY A 3 -7.13 -46.09 12.11
CA GLY A 3 -6.11 -45.20 11.56
C GLY A 3 -6.31 -43.80 12.12
N PHE A 4 -5.25 -43.21 12.66
CA PHE A 4 -5.24 -41.86 13.23
C PHE A 4 -5.11 -40.85 12.08
N VAL A 5 -6.19 -40.12 11.78
CA VAL A 5 -6.16 -39.02 10.81
C VAL A 5 -5.75 -37.75 11.56
N VAL A 6 -4.51 -37.31 11.34
CA VAL A 6 -4.01 -36.02 11.84
C VAL A 6 -4.50 -34.92 10.88
N LEU A 7 -5.49 -34.16 11.33
CA LEU A 7 -6.03 -33.02 10.58
C LEU A 7 -5.13 -31.79 10.83
N SER A 8 -4.19 -31.54 9.92
CA SER A 8 -3.35 -30.34 9.96
C SER A 8 -4.22 -29.10 9.72
N MET A 9 -4.60 -28.40 10.79
CA MET A 9 -5.23 -27.08 10.69
C MET A 9 -4.23 -26.10 10.08
N THR A 10 -4.33 -25.92 8.76
CA THR A 10 -3.64 -24.84 8.07
C THR A 10 -4.37 -23.56 8.47
N SER A 11 -3.76 -22.76 9.34
CA SER A 11 -4.26 -21.45 9.73
C SER A 11 -4.42 -20.61 8.48
N CYS A 12 -5.67 -20.42 8.05
CA CYS A 12 -5.98 -19.46 7.00
C CYS A 12 -5.84 -18.07 7.64
N ASP A 13 -4.68 -17.43 7.42
CA ASP A 13 -4.45 -16.03 7.78
C ASP A 13 -5.49 -15.20 7.03
N SER A 14 -6.58 -14.91 7.73
CA SER A 14 -7.71 -14.16 7.23
C SER A 14 -7.24 -12.72 7.05
N TYR A 15 -7.07 -12.29 5.79
CA TYR A 15 -6.78 -10.90 5.46
C TYR A 15 -7.96 -10.04 5.88
N SER A 16 -7.85 -9.38 7.04
CA SER A 16 -8.87 -8.46 7.50
C SER A 16 -8.63 -7.10 6.85
N THR A 17 -9.51 -6.69 5.95
CA THR A 17 -9.56 -5.31 5.41
C THR A 17 -10.18 -4.33 6.38
N LYS A 18 -10.57 -4.79 7.59
CA LYS A 18 -11.21 -3.96 8.59
C LYS A 18 -10.15 -3.23 9.41
N GLY A 19 -9.96 -1.95 9.10
CA GLY A 19 -9.40 -0.98 10.04
C GLY A 19 -10.26 -0.99 11.29
N GLY A 20 -9.75 -1.68 12.31
CA GLY A 20 -10.46 -1.92 13.56
C GLY A 20 -9.92 -1.01 14.66
N TRP A 21 -10.83 -0.60 15.54
CA TRP A 21 -10.47 -0.18 16.89
C TRP A 21 -9.95 -1.43 17.63
N LEU A 22 -8.69 -1.39 18.08
CA LEU A 22 -7.98 -2.53 18.71
C LEU A 22 -7.79 -3.73 17.76
N PRO A 23 -6.89 -3.62 16.76
CA PRO A 23 -6.61 -4.72 15.84
C PRO A 23 -6.05 -5.92 16.60
N SER A 24 -6.62 -7.10 16.35
CA SER A 24 -6.10 -8.34 16.91
C SER A 24 -4.65 -8.56 16.51
N SER A 25 -3.89 -9.02 17.48
CA SER A 25 -2.55 -9.53 17.29
C SER A 25 -2.49 -10.70 16.32
N ASN A 26 -1.36 -10.86 15.62
CA ASN A 26 -1.10 -11.90 14.63
C ASN A 26 -2.04 -11.89 13.40
N SER A 27 -2.86 -10.86 13.25
CA SER A 27 -3.69 -10.67 12.06
C SER A 27 -2.96 -9.86 10.99
N THR A 28 -3.20 -10.20 9.72
CA THR A 28 -2.65 -9.47 8.58
C THR A 28 -3.70 -8.51 8.03
N PHE A 29 -3.31 -7.25 7.87
CA PHE A 29 -4.14 -6.16 7.36
C PHE A 29 -3.60 -5.71 6.01
N THR A 30 -4.49 -5.57 5.02
CA THR A 30 -4.13 -5.12 3.67
C THR A 30 -5.05 -3.98 3.24
N TYR A 31 -4.45 -2.88 2.80
CA TYR A 31 -5.14 -1.72 2.24
C TYR A 31 -4.65 -1.47 0.82
N ILE A 32 -5.58 -1.32 -0.11
CA ILE A 32 -5.29 -1.00 -1.51
C ILE A 32 -5.72 0.45 -1.75
N SER A 33 -4.84 1.24 -2.36
CA SER A 33 -5.13 2.61 -2.78
C SER A 33 -5.50 2.58 -4.26
N THR A 34 -6.75 2.92 -4.58
CA THR A 34 -7.24 3.04 -5.96
C THR A 34 -7.44 4.52 -6.30
N SER A 35 -7.47 4.89 -7.59
CA SER A 35 -7.66 6.30 -7.97
C SER A 35 -8.99 6.88 -7.47
N SER A 36 -10.00 6.01 -7.35
CA SER A 36 -11.31 6.33 -6.78
C SER A 36 -11.36 6.35 -5.25
N SER A 37 -10.33 5.82 -4.58
CA SER A 37 -10.27 5.79 -3.12
C SER A 37 -8.81 5.85 -2.63
N PRO A 38 -8.10 6.96 -2.85
CA PRO A 38 -6.74 7.13 -2.35
C PRO A 38 -6.72 7.10 -0.82
N LYS A 39 -5.84 6.30 -0.23
CA LYS A 39 -5.82 6.07 1.23
C LYS A 39 -4.55 6.59 1.89
N THR A 40 -4.70 7.17 3.06
CA THR A 40 -3.63 7.43 4.02
C THR A 40 -3.87 6.54 5.23
N VAL A 41 -2.88 5.72 5.58
CA VAL A 41 -2.96 4.81 6.73
C VAL A 41 -2.12 5.38 7.86
N ARG A 42 -2.73 5.51 9.03
CA ARG A 42 -2.10 6.00 10.26
C ARG A 42 -2.33 4.98 11.37
N ILE A 43 -1.28 4.70 12.15
CA ILE A 43 -1.39 3.87 13.34
C ILE A 43 -1.03 4.73 14.53
N ILE A 44 -1.99 4.82 15.45
CA ILE A 44 -1.98 5.73 16.59
C ILE A 44 -1.83 4.91 17.86
N ASP A 45 -0.95 5.35 18.76
CA ASP A 45 -0.92 4.87 20.13
C ASP A 45 -2.02 5.56 20.93
N THR A 46 -2.94 4.79 21.50
CA THR A 46 -4.10 5.34 22.22
C THR A 46 -3.74 5.88 23.61
N ARG A 47 -2.51 5.66 24.10
CA ARG A 47 -2.06 6.15 25.41
C ARG A 47 -1.64 7.62 25.37
N ASN A 48 -1.03 8.06 24.26
CA ASN A 48 -0.56 9.42 24.04
C ASN A 48 -1.26 10.12 22.85
N GLU A 49 -2.12 9.40 22.13
CA GLU A 49 -2.82 9.86 20.92
C GLU A 49 -1.89 10.24 19.76
N GLU A 50 -0.63 9.79 19.78
CA GLU A 50 0.36 10.09 18.76
C GLU A 50 0.43 9.01 17.67
N ALA A 51 0.57 9.44 16.42
CA ALA A 51 0.77 8.54 15.30
C ALA A 51 2.26 8.17 15.17
N PHE A 52 2.61 6.93 15.50
CA PHE A 52 3.99 6.42 15.32
C PHE A 52 4.25 5.89 13.92
N PHE A 53 3.20 5.61 13.14
CA PHE A 53 3.29 5.21 11.74
C PHE A 53 2.27 5.99 10.91
N THR A 54 2.75 6.67 9.88
CA THR A 54 1.90 7.37 8.92
C THR A 54 2.44 7.09 7.53
N LEU A 55 1.57 6.54 6.67
CA LEU A 55 1.91 6.27 5.28
C LEU A 55 0.84 6.83 4.35
N ARG A 56 1.28 7.72 3.45
CA ARG A 56 0.51 8.14 2.28
C ARG A 56 0.65 7.06 1.22
N LEU A 57 -0.36 6.22 1.04
CA LEU A 57 -0.30 5.12 0.07
C LEU A 57 -0.50 5.69 -1.36
N PRO A 58 0.48 5.54 -2.27
CA PRO A 58 0.32 5.97 -3.66
C PRO A 58 -0.80 5.17 -4.34
N VAL A 59 -1.47 5.77 -5.31
CA VAL A 59 -2.50 5.11 -6.09
C VAL A 59 -1.90 3.95 -6.89
N GLY A 60 -2.59 2.82 -6.96
CA GLY A 60 -2.10 1.61 -7.62
C GLY A 60 -1.18 0.76 -6.73
N LYS A 61 -0.85 1.23 -5.52
CA LYS A 61 -0.10 0.47 -4.52
C LYS A 61 -1.03 -0.14 -3.47
N GLN A 62 -0.54 -1.19 -2.82
CA GLN A 62 -1.13 -1.79 -1.65
C GLN A 62 -0.13 -1.79 -0.48
N LEU A 63 -0.64 -1.49 0.72
CA LEU A 63 0.10 -1.64 1.96
C LEU A 63 -0.40 -2.92 2.65
N THR A 64 0.52 -3.80 3.02
CA THR A 64 0.23 -4.97 3.85
C THR A 64 1.08 -4.89 5.11
N PHE A 65 0.47 -5.11 6.27
CA PHE A 65 1.18 -5.20 7.53
C PHE A 65 0.58 -6.24 8.47
N ARG A 66 1.40 -6.71 9.40
CA ARG A 66 0.98 -7.63 10.47
C ARG A 66 1.64 -7.23 11.79
N PHE A 67 0.98 -7.58 12.90
CA PHE A 67 1.53 -7.40 14.24
C PHE A 67 1.93 -8.74 14.83
N LEU A 68 3.10 -8.80 15.44
CA LEU A 68 3.66 -9.95 16.14
C LEU A 68 3.78 -9.61 17.61
N ASP A 69 3.11 -10.38 18.46
CA ASP A 69 3.14 -10.17 19.91
C ASP A 69 4.47 -10.56 20.53
N GLY A 70 4.93 -9.78 21.50
CA GLY A 70 6.12 -10.13 22.31
C GLY A 70 7.41 -10.25 21.51
N LYS A 71 7.46 -9.64 20.32
CA LYS A 71 8.65 -9.53 19.47
C LYS A 71 9.22 -8.11 19.47
N GLY A 72 8.71 -7.21 20.29
CA GLY A 72 9.24 -5.87 20.48
C GLY A 72 10.55 -5.86 21.25
N ASP A 73 11.18 -4.69 21.29
CA ASP A 73 12.47 -4.49 21.97
C ASP A 73 12.28 -3.98 23.41
N ASP A 74 11.16 -3.30 23.71
CA ASP A 74 10.83 -2.77 25.03
C ASP A 74 9.59 -3.49 25.61
N PRO A 75 9.70 -4.21 26.74
CA PRO A 75 8.59 -4.98 27.31
C PRO A 75 7.45 -4.12 27.88
N ILE A 76 7.66 -2.82 28.11
CA ILE A 76 6.70 -1.91 28.75
C ILE A 76 6.07 -0.98 27.70
N TYR A 77 6.89 -0.32 26.89
CA TYR A 77 6.40 0.72 25.97
C TYR A 77 6.06 0.17 24.59
N THR A 78 6.89 -0.70 24.02
CA THR A 78 6.72 -1.26 22.67
C THR A 78 6.96 -2.77 22.62
N PRO A 79 6.13 -3.57 23.32
CA PRO A 79 6.32 -5.02 23.48
C PRO A 79 6.05 -5.82 22.20
N ASP A 80 5.36 -5.24 21.22
CA ASP A 80 4.97 -5.91 19.98
C ASP A 80 5.83 -5.42 18.81
N ARG A 81 5.80 -6.16 17.71
CA ARG A 81 6.50 -5.81 16.47
C ARG A 81 5.54 -5.77 15.29
N MET A 82 5.52 -4.66 14.58
CA MET A 82 4.86 -4.55 13.29
C MET A 82 5.82 -4.91 12.17
N GLN A 83 5.36 -5.70 11.20
CA GLN A 83 6.05 -5.88 9.93
C GLN A 83 5.18 -5.35 8.81
N TRP A 84 5.76 -4.68 7.81
CA TRP A 84 5.00 -4.04 6.75
C TRP A 84 5.76 -4.02 5.41
N GLU A 85 5.01 -3.87 4.32
CA GLU A 85 5.55 -3.77 2.97
C GLU A 85 4.56 -3.06 2.04
N ILE A 86 5.10 -2.35 1.05
CA ILE A 86 4.32 -1.75 -0.04
C ILE A 86 4.53 -2.59 -1.30
N TRP A 87 3.44 -2.92 -1.98
CA TRP A 87 3.48 -3.64 -3.24
C TRP A 87 2.70 -2.91 -4.33
N ASP A 88 2.98 -3.26 -5.58
CA ASP A 88 2.04 -3.01 -6.67
C ASP A 88 0.77 -3.83 -6.46
N ALA A 89 -0.39 -3.18 -6.58
CA ALA A 89 -1.67 -3.83 -6.40
C ALA A 89 -2.18 -4.47 -7.72
N PRO A 90 -2.85 -5.62 -7.68
CA PRO A 90 -3.07 -6.49 -6.53
C PRO A 90 -1.94 -7.52 -6.36
N LYS A 91 -1.48 -7.74 -5.14
CA LYS A 91 -0.52 -8.81 -4.84
C LYS A 91 -0.97 -9.65 -3.66
N LYS A 92 -0.98 -10.98 -3.86
CA LYS A 92 -1.58 -11.95 -2.91
C LYS A 92 -0.58 -12.48 -1.89
N ASN A 93 0.68 -12.69 -2.29
CA ASN A 93 1.72 -13.29 -1.46
C ASN A 93 3.00 -12.44 -1.49
N GLY A 94 3.66 -12.32 -0.34
CA GLY A 94 4.92 -11.59 -0.21
C GLY A 94 5.50 -11.71 1.19
N LYS A 95 6.81 -11.51 1.32
CA LYS A 95 7.47 -11.38 2.62
C LYS A 95 7.50 -9.90 3.01
N LEU A 96 7.20 -9.60 4.27
CA LEU A 96 7.26 -8.23 4.80
C LEU A 96 8.70 -7.95 5.22
N SER A 97 9.40 -7.04 4.53
CA SER A 97 10.81 -6.76 4.79
C SER A 97 11.02 -5.71 5.89
N ASN A 98 10.11 -4.73 5.99
CA ASN A 98 10.21 -3.67 6.97
C ASN A 98 9.64 -4.10 8.31
N GLN A 99 10.28 -3.67 9.40
CA GLN A 99 9.87 -3.97 10.76
C GLN A 99 9.97 -2.73 11.65
N LEU A 100 9.07 -2.61 12.62
CA LEU A 100 9.03 -1.52 13.60
C LEU A 100 8.50 -2.06 14.93
N THR A 101 9.07 -1.63 16.06
CA THR A 101 8.52 -1.94 17.39
C THR A 101 7.30 -1.06 17.67
N VAL A 102 6.25 -1.65 18.24
CA VAL A 102 4.96 -0.99 18.40
C VAL A 102 4.33 -1.27 19.77
N PRO A 103 3.43 -0.38 20.23
CA PRO A 103 2.61 -0.60 21.42
C PRO A 103 1.81 -1.92 21.39
N PRO A 104 1.37 -2.41 22.56
CA PRO A 104 0.55 -3.62 22.63
C PRO A 104 -0.78 -3.44 21.88
N ALA A 105 -1.43 -4.55 21.50
CA ALA A 105 -2.71 -4.55 20.79
C ALA A 105 -3.81 -3.66 21.41
N ALA A 106 -3.86 -3.62 22.75
CA ALA A 106 -4.82 -2.82 23.50
C ALA A 106 -4.55 -1.30 23.42
N ALA A 107 -3.34 -0.90 23.02
CA ALA A 107 -2.88 0.48 22.99
C ALA A 107 -2.69 1.02 21.56
N ARG A 108 -3.19 0.34 20.53
CA ARG A 108 -3.03 0.75 19.13
C ARG A 108 -4.36 0.86 18.38
N SER A 109 -4.47 1.85 17.51
CA SER A 109 -5.64 2.07 16.66
C SER A 109 -5.19 2.34 15.22
N ILE A 110 -5.79 1.62 14.26
CA ILE A 110 -5.56 1.85 12.83
C ILE A 110 -6.60 2.85 12.35
N ARG A 111 -6.15 4.03 11.90
CA ARG A 111 -6.99 5.02 11.21
C ARG A 111 -6.66 5.03 9.73
N VAL A 112 -7.70 4.92 8.91
CA VAL A 112 -7.58 4.99 7.45
C VAL A 112 -8.40 6.16 6.98
N GLU A 113 -7.72 7.14 6.41
CA GLU A 113 -8.33 8.35 5.86
C GLU A 113 -8.39 8.21 4.34
N ILE A 114 -9.54 8.52 3.74
CA ILE A 114 -9.71 8.58 2.30
C ILE A 114 -9.43 10.03 1.87
N ARG A 115 -8.47 10.22 0.96
CA ARG A 115 -8.13 11.54 0.43
C ARG A 115 -9.19 12.01 -0.60
N PRO A 116 -9.33 13.33 -0.83
CA PRO A 116 -10.26 13.85 -1.84
C PRO A 116 -9.94 13.30 -3.24
N VAL A 117 -10.99 12.93 -3.96
CA VAL A 117 -10.97 12.31 -5.29
C VAL A 117 -11.20 13.40 -6.35
N PRO A 118 -10.60 13.31 -7.56
CA PRO A 118 -9.64 12.30 -8.02
C PRO A 118 -8.19 12.70 -7.75
N GLU A 119 -7.41 11.77 -7.21
CA GLU A 119 -5.95 11.87 -7.21
C GLU A 119 -5.44 11.09 -8.43
N TRP A 120 -4.68 11.76 -9.29
CA TRP A 120 -4.03 11.10 -10.42
C TRP A 120 -3.00 10.09 -9.90
N PRO A 121 -2.91 8.89 -10.50
CA PRO A 121 -1.83 7.98 -10.19
C PRO A 121 -0.48 8.64 -10.48
N GLU A 122 0.53 8.28 -9.68
CA GLU A 122 1.90 8.70 -9.97
C GLU A 122 2.32 8.19 -11.35
N ASP A 123 3.08 9.00 -12.08
CA ASP A 123 3.52 8.68 -13.43
C ASP A 123 4.47 7.47 -13.39
N ASP A 124 4.04 6.36 -14.00
CA ASP A 124 4.89 5.18 -14.17
C ASP A 124 6.03 5.54 -15.13
N GLU A 125 7.28 5.40 -14.66
CA GLU A 125 8.49 5.74 -15.42
C GLU A 125 8.59 4.97 -16.75
N ARG A 126 7.89 3.84 -16.89
CA ARG A 126 7.83 3.07 -18.14
C ARG A 126 7.04 3.77 -19.25
N TYR A 127 6.20 4.74 -18.90
CA TYR A 127 5.36 5.51 -19.81
C TYR A 127 5.78 6.99 -19.83
N ARG A 128 7.09 7.27 -19.68
CA ARG A 128 7.64 8.64 -19.71
C ARG A 128 7.31 9.39 -21.00
N LEU A 129 7.21 8.71 -22.15
CA LEU A 129 6.76 9.31 -23.40
C LEU A 129 5.25 9.57 -23.34
N ARG A 130 4.84 10.66 -22.70
CA ARG A 130 3.45 11.11 -22.80
C ARG A 130 3.37 12.32 -23.72
N VAL A 131 2.71 12.14 -24.85
CA VAL A 131 2.47 13.19 -25.86
C VAL A 131 1.60 14.37 -25.37
N ASP A 132 1.11 14.32 -24.12
CA ASP A 132 0.39 15.40 -23.46
C ASP A 132 1.31 16.38 -22.71
N VAL A 133 2.53 15.95 -22.33
CA VAL A 133 3.57 16.79 -21.72
C VAL A 133 4.26 17.61 -22.81
N GLU A 134 4.43 18.91 -22.57
CA GLU A 134 4.89 19.87 -23.57
C GLU A 134 6.31 19.57 -24.10
N GLU A 135 7.16 18.93 -23.29
CA GLU A 135 8.51 18.46 -23.68
C GLU A 135 8.51 17.25 -24.62
N ASP A 136 7.45 16.43 -24.61
CA ASP A 136 7.35 15.19 -25.40
C ASP A 136 6.40 15.35 -26.61
N ARG A 137 5.87 16.55 -26.84
CA ARG A 137 5.06 16.85 -28.02
C ARG A 137 5.97 16.90 -29.24
N PRO A 138 5.68 16.13 -30.31
CA PRO A 138 6.42 16.29 -31.55
C PRO A 138 6.13 17.68 -32.14
N ASP A 139 7.09 18.25 -32.87
CA ASP A 139 7.03 19.62 -33.43
C ASP A 139 5.74 19.95 -34.23
N HIS A 140 5.04 18.91 -34.72
CA HIS A 140 3.82 19.03 -35.51
C HIS A 140 2.52 18.88 -34.70
N TRP A 141 2.60 18.79 -33.37
CA TRP A 141 1.41 18.71 -32.52
C TRP A 141 0.68 20.04 -32.47
N THR A 142 -0.63 20.03 -32.76
CA THR A 142 -1.49 21.22 -32.69
C THR A 142 -2.74 20.91 -31.84
N PRO A 143 -3.21 21.84 -30.99
CA PRO A 143 -4.40 21.63 -30.15
C PRO A 143 -5.67 21.30 -30.93
N GLN A 144 -5.73 21.73 -32.19
CA GLN A 144 -6.88 21.55 -33.10
C GLN A 144 -6.83 20.22 -33.87
N GLY A 145 -5.77 19.41 -33.72
CA GLY A 145 -5.61 18.15 -34.44
C GLY A 145 -5.47 18.37 -35.95
N GLY A 146 -4.32 18.90 -36.38
CA GLY A 146 -3.99 19.06 -37.79
C GLY A 146 -3.81 17.74 -38.55
N PRO A 147 -3.82 17.77 -39.90
CA PRO A 147 -3.56 16.58 -40.72
C PRO A 147 -2.16 16.02 -40.44
N ILE A 148 -2.04 14.69 -40.37
CA ILE A 148 -0.77 13.99 -40.24
C ILE A 148 0.11 14.36 -41.44
N PRO A 149 1.35 14.85 -41.25
CA PRO A 149 2.20 15.26 -42.35
C PRO A 149 2.54 14.06 -43.26
N ASP A 150 2.42 14.27 -44.57
CA ASP A 150 2.71 13.27 -45.59
C ASP A 150 4.21 12.95 -45.60
N LYS A 151 4.59 11.77 -45.11
CA LYS A 151 5.78 10.90 -45.37
C LYS A 151 7.13 11.48 -45.89
N ALA A 152 7.39 12.78 -45.78
CA ALA A 152 8.55 13.47 -46.34
C ALA A 152 9.29 14.35 -45.32
N SER A 153 8.91 14.30 -44.04
CA SER A 153 9.73 14.89 -42.97
C SER A 153 10.74 13.85 -42.51
N THR A 154 11.94 13.97 -43.03
CA THR A 154 13.14 13.20 -42.72
C THR A 154 13.40 13.19 -41.22
N TRP A 155 13.39 12.00 -40.60
CA TRP A 155 13.91 11.83 -39.25
C TRP A 155 15.44 12.04 -39.28
N PRO A 156 16.01 12.93 -38.47
CA PRO A 156 17.46 13.01 -38.34
C PRO A 156 17.98 11.75 -37.62
N ASN A 157 19.03 11.14 -38.20
CA ASN A 157 19.76 9.99 -37.64
C ASN A 157 20.32 10.28 -36.24
#